data_AF-A0A0F9FD92-F1
#
_entry.id   AF-A0A0F9FD92-F1
#
_cell.length_a   1.000
_cell.length_b   1.000
_cell.length_c   1.000
_cell.angle_alpha   90.00
_cell.angle_beta   90.00
_cell.angle_gamma   90.00
#
_symmetry.space_group_name_H-M   'P 1'
#
loop_
_entity.id
_entity.type
_entity.pdbx_description
1 polymer ?
#
loop_
_entity_poly.entity_id
_entity_poly.type
_entity_poly.pdbx_seq_one_letter_code
_entity_poly.pdbx_strand_id
1 'polypeptide(L)'
;ENTAGQASSGTQISDSTASDDDDPLAGMDPEMLAQLAKAEAAAAGEELAGAGVDLLVGVGELGRYIAAGAARGGKVATEQIKSVQEACLAVPALINRGDVVLVKGSRGMGMEQLVEPIRLAFAPAKRSTRAGRKRGAKRTC
;
A
#
# COMPACT_ATOMS: atom_id res chain seq x y z
N GLU A 1 18.62 43.54 -70.85
CA GLU A 1 19.10 43.18 -69.50
C GLU A 1 17.98 43.54 -68.52
N ASN A 2 16.92 42.74 -68.44
CA ASN A 2 16.75 41.55 -67.60
C ASN A 2 16.87 41.85 -66.09
N THR A 3 15.75 42.24 -65.47
CA THR A 3 15.53 42.07 -64.04
C THR A 3 14.33 41.16 -63.88
N ALA A 4 14.65 39.91 -63.58
CA ALA A 4 13.72 38.82 -63.32
C ALA A 4 13.22 38.84 -61.87
N GLY A 5 12.14 38.09 -61.60
CA GLY A 5 11.80 37.59 -60.27
C GLY A 5 10.55 38.24 -59.70
N GLN A 6 9.36 37.81 -60.12
CA GLN A 6 8.57 36.73 -59.49
C GLN A 6 7.75 37.19 -58.27
N ALA A 7 6.46 36.87 -58.37
CA ALA A 7 5.44 37.03 -57.35
C ALA A 7 5.67 36.08 -56.17
N SER A 8 5.42 36.58 -54.96
CA SER A 8 5.04 35.73 -53.84
C SER A 8 4.06 36.50 -52.96
N SER A 9 2.82 36.01 -52.96
CA SER A 9 1.81 36.30 -51.95
C SER A 9 2.40 36.07 -50.56
N GLY A 10 2.60 37.15 -49.79
CA GLY A 10 2.91 37.05 -48.37
C GLY A 10 1.67 36.62 -47.61
N THR A 11 1.37 35.32 -47.61
CA THR A 11 0.53 34.72 -46.56
C THR A 11 1.30 34.90 -45.26
N GLN A 12 0.84 35.79 -44.38
CA GLN A 12 1.32 35.83 -43.01
C GLN A 12 0.88 34.53 -42.34
N ILE A 13 1.78 33.55 -42.31
CA ILE A 13 1.75 32.51 -41.31
C ILE A 13 2.17 33.16 -40.00
N SER A 14 1.18 33.63 -39.25
CA SER A 14 1.33 33.85 -37.82
C SER A 14 1.70 32.51 -37.21
N ASP A 15 2.99 32.33 -36.94
CA ASP A 15 3.49 31.31 -36.03
C ASP A 15 3.01 31.72 -34.63
N SER A 16 1.73 31.45 -34.36
CA SER A 16 1.26 31.32 -33.01
C SER A 16 1.92 30.06 -32.49
N THR A 17 3.07 30.23 -31.87
CA THR A 17 3.61 29.28 -30.92
C THR A 17 2.46 28.98 -29.96
N ALA A 18 1.78 27.86 -30.19
CA ALA A 18 0.92 27.27 -29.21
C ALA A 18 1.82 27.10 -27.99
N SER A 19 1.54 27.87 -26.94
CA SER A 19 2.10 27.61 -25.64
C SER A 19 1.66 26.20 -25.29
N ASP A 20 2.57 25.24 -25.47
CA ASP A 20 2.44 23.84 -25.05
C ASP A 20 2.48 23.78 -23.50
N ASP A 21 1.58 24.50 -22.85
CA ASP A 21 1.33 24.50 -21.40
C ASP A 21 -0.14 24.10 -21.14
N ASP A 22 -0.64 23.11 -21.89
CA ASP A 22 -1.84 22.36 -21.50
C ASP A 22 -1.37 21.00 -20.99
N ASP A 23 -0.84 20.99 -19.77
CA ASP A 23 -0.67 19.79 -18.98
C ASP A 23 -2.07 19.21 -18.67
N PRO A 24 -2.46 18.08 -19.29
CA PRO A 24 -3.84 17.57 -19.26
C PRO A 24 -4.26 17.01 -17.89
N LEU A 25 -3.45 17.21 -16.86
CA LEU A 25 -3.68 16.79 -15.47
C LEU A 25 -4.08 17.96 -14.55
N ALA A 26 -3.98 19.21 -14.99
CA ALA A 26 -4.24 20.39 -14.16
C ALA A 26 -5.74 20.72 -13.93
N GLY A 27 -6.67 20.00 -14.57
CA GLY A 27 -8.10 20.33 -14.57
C GLY A 27 -9.00 19.43 -13.72
N MET A 28 -8.46 18.41 -13.03
CA MET A 28 -9.31 17.47 -12.29
C MET A 28 -9.51 17.95 -10.84
N ASP A 29 -10.77 18.12 -10.44
CA ASP A 29 -11.14 18.48 -9.07
C ASP A 29 -10.53 17.48 -8.06
N PRO A 30 -9.75 17.92 -7.06
CA PRO A 30 -9.19 17.05 -6.03
C PRO A 30 -10.26 16.25 -5.26
N GLU A 31 -11.48 16.77 -5.15
CA GLU A 31 -12.61 16.05 -4.57
C GLU A 31 -13.04 14.87 -5.44
N MET A 32 -13.09 15.04 -6.76
CA MET A 32 -13.40 13.96 -7.70
C MET A 32 -12.33 12.86 -7.66
N LEU A 33 -11.05 13.24 -7.60
CA LEU A 33 -9.95 12.30 -7.47
C LEU A 33 -10.03 11.51 -6.16
N ALA A 34 -10.36 12.19 -5.05
CA ALA A 34 -10.57 11.54 -3.76
C ALA A 34 -11.76 10.59 -3.76
N GLN A 35 -12.87 10.94 -4.43
CA GLN A 35 -14.04 10.07 -4.59
C GLN A 35 -13.71 8.83 -5.40
N LEU A 36 -12.96 8.97 -6.50
CA LEU A 36 -12.51 7.85 -7.31
C LEU A 36 -11.62 6.89 -6.50
N ALA A 37 -10.63 7.42 -5.77
CA ALA A 37 -9.76 6.60 -4.92
C ALA A 37 -10.54 5.82 -3.85
N LYS A 38 -11.59 6.42 -3.27
CA LYS A 38 -12.49 5.74 -2.31
C LYS A 38 -13.28 4.62 -2.99
N ALA A 39 -13.80 4.87 -4.19
CA ALA A 39 -14.56 3.89 -4.96
C ALA A 39 -13.70 2.70 -5.38
N GLU A 40 -12.48 2.95 -5.88
CA GLU A 40 -11.51 1.91 -6.24
C GLU A 40 -11.10 1.09 -5.02
N ALA A 41 -10.84 1.74 -3.87
CA ALA A 41 -10.53 1.06 -2.62
C ALA A 41 -11.67 0.11 -2.20
N ALA A 42 -12.92 0.56 -2.29
CA ALA A 42 -14.07 -0.29 -1.98
C ALA A 42 -14.24 -1.46 -2.97
N ALA A 43 -14.06 -1.21 -4.27
CA ALA A 43 -14.13 -2.26 -5.29
C ALA A 43 -13.04 -3.33 -5.08
N ALA A 44 -11.82 -2.91 -4.77
CA ALA A 44 -10.72 -3.83 -4.47
C ALA A 44 -11.01 -4.68 -3.22
N GLY A 45 -11.63 -4.10 -2.18
CA GLY A 45 -12.05 -4.85 -1.01
C GLY A 45 -13.09 -5.93 -1.35
N GLU A 46 -14.08 -5.58 -2.16
CA GLU A 46 -15.14 -6.48 -2.60
C GLU A 46 -14.60 -7.67 -3.41
N GLU A 47 -13.65 -7.41 -4.32
CA GLU A 47 -12.97 -8.46 -5.08
C GLU A 47 -12.14 -9.39 -4.18
N LEU A 48 -11.42 -8.84 -3.19
CA LEU A 48 -10.64 -9.62 -2.23
C LEU A 48 -11.52 -10.53 -1.37
N ALA A 49 -12.73 -10.10 -1.01
CA ALA A 49 -13.69 -10.95 -0.32
C ALA A 49 -14.12 -12.16 -1.17
N GLY A 50 -14.25 -11.97 -2.48
CA GLY A 50 -14.54 -13.05 -3.44
C GLY A 50 -13.37 -14.00 -3.69
N ALA A 51 -12.14 -13.57 -3.42
CA ALA A 51 -10.92 -14.36 -3.64
C ALA A 51 -10.64 -15.42 -2.55
N GLY A 52 -11.51 -15.54 -1.53
CA GLY A 52 -11.38 -16.55 -0.48
C GLY A 52 -10.39 -16.17 0.63
N VAL A 53 -10.20 -14.88 0.88
CA VAL A 53 -9.41 -14.38 2.02
C VAL A 53 -10.21 -14.53 3.31
N ASP A 54 -9.57 -15.01 4.39
CA ASP A 54 -10.22 -15.17 5.69
C ASP A 54 -10.28 -13.87 6.50
N LEU A 55 -9.22 -13.06 6.44
CA LEU A 55 -9.06 -11.81 7.17
C LEU A 55 -8.47 -10.70 6.28
N LEU A 56 -9.13 -9.54 6.24
CA LEU A 56 -8.66 -8.33 5.57
C LEU A 56 -8.48 -7.19 6.59
N VAL A 57 -7.28 -6.62 6.67
CA VAL A 57 -6.96 -5.49 7.55
C VAL A 57 -6.74 -4.23 6.73
N GLY A 58 -7.65 -3.27 6.82
CA GLY A 58 -7.53 -1.95 6.21
C GLY A 58 -6.79 -0.98 7.12
N VAL A 59 -5.65 -0.43 6.65
CA VAL A 59 -4.86 0.55 7.41
C VAL A 59 -5.00 1.95 6.81
N GLY A 60 -5.24 2.95 7.66
CA GLY A 60 -5.33 4.35 7.26
C GLY A 60 -6.69 4.77 6.70
N GLU A 61 -6.75 6.01 6.21
CA GLU A 61 -7.99 6.62 5.74
C GLU A 61 -8.62 5.87 4.56
N LEU A 62 -7.84 5.53 3.54
CA LEU A 62 -8.34 4.75 2.40
C LEU A 62 -8.61 3.28 2.77
N GLY A 63 -7.85 2.73 3.72
CA GLY A 63 -8.02 1.36 4.20
C GLY A 63 -9.42 1.07 4.76
N ARG A 64 -10.09 2.07 5.35
CA ARG A 64 -11.48 1.94 5.81
C ARG A 64 -12.45 1.58 4.68
N TYR A 65 -12.22 2.11 3.48
CA TYR A 65 -13.08 1.85 2.32
C TYR A 65 -12.82 0.46 1.75
N ILE A 66 -11.58 -0.03 1.80
CA ILE A 66 -11.25 -1.42 1.46
C ILE A 66 -11.96 -2.39 2.40
N ALA A 67 -11.85 -2.17 3.71
CA ALA A 67 -12.54 -3.00 4.70
C ALA A 67 -14.07 -2.96 4.52
N ALA A 68 -14.63 -1.78 4.26
CA ALA A 68 -16.06 -1.63 3.99
C ALA A 68 -16.50 -2.37 2.72
N GLY A 69 -15.72 -2.28 1.63
CA GLY A 69 -15.99 -3.01 0.39
C GLY A 69 -15.94 -4.53 0.58
N ALA A 70 -14.92 -5.00 1.30
CA ALA A 70 -14.74 -6.42 1.63
C ALA A 70 -15.91 -6.97 2.45
N ALA A 71 -16.39 -6.22 3.43
CA ALA A 71 -17.55 -6.60 4.24
C ALA A 71 -18.85 -6.76 3.41
N ARG A 72 -18.97 -6.09 2.26
CA ARG A 72 -20.11 -6.27 1.33
C ARG A 72 -19.92 -7.48 0.41
N GLY A 73 -18.69 -7.79 0.04
CA GLY A 73 -18.37 -8.81 -0.96
C GLY A 73 -18.44 -10.26 -0.49
N GLY A 74 -18.57 -10.53 0.82
CA GLY A 74 -18.72 -11.89 1.31
C GLY A 74 -18.41 -12.09 2.79
N LYS A 75 -18.15 -13.35 3.17
CA LYS A 75 -17.81 -13.75 4.54
C LYS A 75 -16.31 -13.63 4.81
N VAL A 76 -15.77 -12.42 4.68
CA VAL A 76 -14.38 -12.12 5.11
C VAL A 76 -14.43 -11.36 6.43
N ALA A 77 -13.57 -11.74 7.38
CA ALA A 77 -13.40 -10.94 8.59
C ALA A 77 -12.66 -9.64 8.21
N THR A 78 -13.15 -8.50 8.66
CA THR A 78 -12.55 -7.21 8.32
C THR A 78 -12.16 -6.44 9.57
N GLU A 79 -10.94 -5.91 9.59
CA GLU A 79 -10.45 -5.03 10.65
C GLU A 79 -10.00 -3.69 10.08
N GLN A 80 -10.28 -2.61 10.82
CA GLN A 80 -9.91 -1.24 10.42
C GLN A 80 -8.96 -0.65 11.45
N ILE A 81 -7.80 -0.21 10.98
CA ILE A 81 -6.75 0.35 11.83
C ILE A 81 -6.39 1.73 11.31
N LYS A 82 -6.23 2.71 12.20
CA LYS A 82 -6.11 4.12 11.79
C LYS A 82 -4.72 4.48 11.29
N SER A 83 -3.69 3.79 11.77
CA SER A 83 -2.30 4.09 11.44
C SER A 83 -1.44 2.85 11.32
N VAL A 84 -0.30 3.01 10.64
CA VAL A 84 0.74 1.97 10.53
C VAL A 84 1.28 1.59 11.91
N GLN A 85 1.43 2.56 12.81
CA GLN A 85 1.93 2.34 14.16
C GLN A 85 0.97 1.48 14.98
N GLU A 86 -0.34 1.76 14.91
CA GLU A 86 -1.36 0.90 15.52
C GLU A 86 -1.36 -0.50 14.88
N ALA A 87 -1.17 -0.59 13.56
CA ALA A 87 -1.15 -1.86 12.85
C ALA A 87 0.04 -2.74 13.27
N CYS A 88 1.20 -2.14 13.51
CA CYS A 88 2.37 -2.84 14.05
C CYS A 88 2.11 -3.51 15.40
N LEU A 89 1.16 -3.00 16.20
CA LEU A 89 0.78 -3.56 17.49
C LEU A 89 -0.36 -4.57 17.39
N ALA A 90 -1.37 -4.27 16.56
CA ALA A 90 -2.58 -5.08 16.47
C ALA A 90 -2.42 -6.31 15.56
N VAL A 91 -1.79 -6.16 14.39
CA VAL A 91 -1.70 -7.24 13.39
C VAL A 91 -1.04 -8.52 13.93
N PRO A 92 0.06 -8.47 14.71
CA PRO A 92 0.67 -9.67 15.27
C PRO A 92 -0.26 -10.48 16.19
N ALA A 93 -1.28 -9.86 16.79
CA ALA A 93 -2.26 -10.53 17.64
C ALA A 93 -3.44 -11.12 16.84
N LEU A 94 -3.62 -10.72 15.58
CA LEU A 94 -4.72 -11.17 14.71
C LEU A 94 -4.35 -12.40 13.87
N ILE A 95 -3.06 -12.69 13.72
CA ILE A 95 -2.55 -13.77 12.85
C ILE A 95 -1.95 -14.91 13.68
N ASN A 96 -1.94 -16.11 13.12
CA ASN A 96 -1.44 -17.32 13.74
C ASN A 96 -0.26 -17.91 12.96
N ARG A 97 0.48 -18.82 13.62
CA ARG A 97 1.51 -19.62 12.93
C ARG A 97 0.85 -20.50 11.87
N GLY A 98 1.32 -20.38 10.63
CA GLY A 98 0.79 -21.13 9.49
C GLY A 98 -0.01 -20.26 8.53
N ASP A 99 -0.40 -19.06 8.95
CA ASP A 99 -1.13 -18.11 8.10
C ASP A 99 -0.21 -17.51 7.03
N VAL A 100 -0.79 -17.21 5.88
CA VAL A 100 -0.12 -16.50 4.78
C VAL A 100 -0.56 -15.04 4.82
N VAL A 101 0.40 -14.14 5.03
CA VAL A 101 0.12 -12.69 5.14
C VAL A 101 0.68 -11.96 3.92
N LEU A 102 -0.18 -11.22 3.21
CA LEU A 102 0.20 -10.29 2.16
C LEU A 102 0.11 -8.86 2.68
N VAL A 103 1.24 -8.14 2.67
CA VAL A 103 1.27 -6.71 3.00
C VAL A 103 1.32 -5.91 1.70
N LYS A 104 0.36 -5.01 1.50
CA LYS A 104 0.31 -4.09 0.35
C LYS A 104 0.06 -2.67 0.81
N GLY A 105 0.69 -1.71 0.14
CA GLY A 105 0.52 -0.28 0.40
C GLY A 105 1.31 0.55 -0.60
N SER A 106 1.03 1.86 -0.66
CA SER A 106 1.82 2.79 -1.45
C SER A 106 3.15 3.07 -0.75
N ARG A 107 4.18 3.42 -1.53
CA ARG A 107 5.55 3.66 -1.03
C ARG A 107 5.59 4.73 0.07
N GLY A 108 4.71 5.73 0.01
CA GLY A 108 4.66 6.81 1.00
C GLY A 108 3.97 6.44 2.32
N MET A 109 3.27 5.30 2.41
CA MET A 109 2.58 4.91 3.65
C MET A 109 3.51 4.27 4.69
N GLY A 110 4.68 3.74 4.29
CA GLY A 110 5.58 3.08 5.24
C GLY A 110 5.06 1.71 5.73
N MET A 111 4.24 1.02 4.94
CA MET A 111 3.65 -0.29 5.30
C MET A 111 4.70 -1.39 5.52
N GLU A 112 5.91 -1.22 4.99
CA GLU A 112 7.06 -2.09 5.26
C GLU A 112 7.41 -2.15 6.75
N GLN A 113 7.02 -1.15 7.55
CA GLN A 113 7.21 -1.14 9.00
C GLN A 113 6.45 -2.28 9.70
N LEU A 114 5.38 -2.84 9.11
CA LEU A 114 4.64 -3.97 9.68
C LEU A 114 5.42 -5.28 9.58
N VAL A 115 6.37 -5.38 8.64
CA VAL A 115 7.06 -6.65 8.35
C VAL A 115 7.88 -7.10 9.54
N GLU A 116 8.65 -6.20 10.17
CA GLU A 116 9.55 -6.58 11.26
C GLU A 116 8.81 -7.01 12.55
N PRO A 117 7.79 -6.29 13.04
CA PRO A 117 6.96 -6.73 14.16
C PRO A 117 6.33 -8.12 13.95
N ILE A 118 5.81 -8.38 12.74
CA ILE A 118 5.26 -9.69 12.39
C ILE A 118 6.37 -10.75 12.46
N ARG A 119 7.53 -10.50 11.85
CA ARG A 119 8.66 -11.46 11.90
C ARG A 119 9.13 -11.75 13.32
N LEU A 120 9.20 -10.73 14.18
CA LEU A 120 9.62 -10.87 15.57
C LEU A 120 8.61 -11.66 16.40
N ALA A 121 7.31 -11.40 16.24
CA ALA A 121 6.24 -12.11 16.95
C ALA A 121 6.26 -13.63 16.66
N PHE A 122 6.68 -14.01 15.45
CA PHE A 122 6.71 -15.41 15.02
C PHE A 122 8.12 -16.00 14.93
N ALA A 123 9.16 -15.28 15.39
CA ALA A 123 10.52 -15.79 15.43
C ALA A 123 10.59 -17.10 16.24
N PRO A 124 11.36 -18.11 15.80
CA PRO A 124 11.57 -19.31 16.60
C PRO A 124 12.34 -18.95 17.87
N ALA A 125 11.88 -19.44 19.02
CA ALA A 125 12.60 -19.25 20.28
C ALA A 125 14.04 -19.74 20.12
N LYS A 126 15.03 -18.89 20.45
CA LYS A 126 16.44 -19.30 20.44
C LYS A 126 16.55 -20.49 21.39
N ARG A 127 16.92 -21.67 20.86
CA ARG A 127 17.24 -22.83 21.70
C ARG A 127 18.34 -22.38 22.65
N SER A 128 18.04 -22.28 23.93
CA SER A 128 19.09 -22.09 24.93
C SER A 128 20.03 -23.29 24.79
N THR A 129 21.29 -23.01 24.48
CA THR A 129 22.32 -24.04 24.60
C THR A 129 22.32 -24.46 26.06
N ARG A 130 22.16 -25.77 26.27
CA ARG A 130 22.10 -26.40 27.58
C ARG A 130 23.47 -26.22 28.27
N ALA A 131 23.69 -25.07 28.90
CA ALA A 131 24.91 -24.79 29.64
C ALA A 131 25.01 -25.77 30.81
N GLY A 132 26.18 -26.39 30.92
CA GLY A 132 26.43 -27.60 31.71
C GLY A 132 25.99 -27.51 33.17
N ARG A 133 25.18 -28.51 33.57
CA ARG A 133 24.95 -28.88 34.96
C ARG A 133 26.28 -29.36 35.57
N LYS A 134 27.11 -28.44 36.09
CA LYS A 134 28.24 -28.80 36.95
C LYS A 134 27.67 -29.42 38.23
N ARG A 135 27.71 -30.75 38.32
CA ARG A 135 27.46 -31.49 39.56
C ARG A 135 28.61 -31.16 40.51
N GLY A 136 28.36 -30.28 41.48
CA GLY A 136 29.26 -30.05 42.60
C GLY A 136 29.34 -31.33 43.44
N ALA A 137 30.44 -32.06 43.31
CA ALA A 137 30.80 -33.10 44.27
C ALA A 137 31.68 -32.44 45.35
N LYS A 138 31.03 -31.87 46.37
CA LYS A 138 31.69 -31.61 47.65
C LYS A 138 31.41 -32.84 48.51
N ARG A 139 32.37 -33.76 48.62
CA ARG A 139 32.39 -34.75 49.69
C ARG A 139 33.51 -34.33 50.63
N THR A 140 33.10 -33.79 51.77
CA THR A 140 33.94 -33.50 52.92
C THR A 140 34.43 -34.80 53.56
N CYS A 141 35.66 -34.73 54.05
CA CYS A 141 36.39 -35.51 55.06
C CYS A 141 35.89 -36.92 55.39
#